data_AF-A0A369S0F5-F1
#
_entry.id   AF-A0A369S0F5-F1
#
_cell.length_a   1.000
_cell.length_b   1.000
_cell.length_c   1.000
_cell.angle_alpha   90.00
_cell.angle_beta   90.00
_cell.angle_gamma   90.00
#
_symmetry.space_group_name_H-M   'P 1'
#
loop_
_entity.id
_entity.type
_entity.pdbx_description
1 polymer ?
#
loop_
_entity_poly.entity_id
_entity_poly.type
_entity_poly.pdbx_seq_one_letter_code
_entity_poly.pdbx_strand_id
1 'polypeptide(L)'
;MDILLNQTNRLIHEIQSYLQQIAYQDDEQAKVSENGITCRLQQLSTNCEKLQIQVSKLPAAQRQNVKYRIDQVVYDYKHLQSGYNQYLQAKETKQREAREREELLSQDYKTNA
;
A
#
# COMPACT_ATOMS: atom_id res chain seq x y z
N MET A 1 3.40 3.23 24.40
CA MET A 1 2.46 2.52 23.49
C MET A 1 1.59 3.50 22.73
N ASP A 2 0.90 4.42 23.38
CA ASP A 2 0.01 5.39 22.71
C ASP A 2 0.71 6.31 21.70
N ILE A 3 1.96 6.72 21.95
CA ILE A 3 2.76 7.49 20.99
C ILE A 3 2.93 6.72 19.68
N LEU A 4 3.29 5.43 19.78
CA LEU A 4 3.47 4.57 18.61
C LEU A 4 2.13 4.32 17.90
N LEU A 5 1.05 4.07 18.63
CA LEU A 5 -0.30 3.97 18.04
C LEU A 5 -0.72 5.24 17.29
N ASN A 6 -0.53 6.41 17.90
CA ASN A 6 -0.86 7.69 17.26
C ASN A 6 -0.01 7.93 16.01
N GLN A 7 1.28 7.60 16.04
CA GLN A 7 2.15 7.66 14.86
C GLN A 7 1.65 6.73 13.76
N THR A 8 1.30 5.50 14.11
CA THR A 8 0.78 4.49 13.18
C THR A 8 -0.53 4.93 12.52
N ASN A 9 -1.45 5.50 13.31
CA ASN A 9 -2.71 6.05 12.78
C ASN A 9 -2.48 7.24 11.84
N ARG A 10 -1.50 8.10 12.13
CA ARG A 10 -1.12 9.18 11.20
C ARG A 10 -0.62 8.63 9.87
N LEU A 11 0.25 7.61 9.90
CA LEU A 11 0.75 6.95 8.69
C LEU A 11 -0.39 6.34 7.86
N ILE A 12 -1.38 5.71 8.51
CA ILE A 12 -2.58 5.19 7.84
C ILE A 12 -3.31 6.30 7.07
N HIS A 13 -3.58 7.44 7.72
CA HIS A 13 -4.26 8.57 7.08
C HIS A 13 -3.43 9.19 5.95
N GLU A 14 -2.12 9.32 6.13
CA GLU A 14 -1.23 9.79 5.07
C GLU A 14 -1.29 8.87 3.84
N ILE A 15 -1.16 7.55 4.03
CA ILE A 15 -1.23 6.58 2.92
C ILE A 15 -2.59 6.66 2.22
N GLN A 16 -3.70 6.76 2.96
CA GLN A 16 -5.04 6.95 2.40
C GLN A 16 -5.12 8.20 1.53
N SER A 17 -4.55 9.32 2.00
CA SER A 17 -4.51 10.57 1.24
C SER A 17 -3.70 10.42 -0.04
N TYR A 18 -2.52 9.78 0.00
CA TYR A 18 -1.73 9.53 -1.21
C TYR A 18 -2.48 8.64 -2.20
N LEU A 19 -3.13 7.56 -1.73
CA LEU A 19 -3.90 6.65 -2.57
C LEU A 19 -5.13 7.31 -3.22
N GLN A 20 -5.73 8.33 -2.58
CA GLN A 20 -6.81 9.10 -3.18
C GLN A 20 -6.30 10.08 -4.24
N GLN A 21 -5.15 10.70 -3.99
CA GLN A 21 -4.57 11.73 -4.86
C GLN A 21 -3.89 11.13 -6.10
N ILE A 22 -3.28 9.95 -5.99
CA ILE A 22 -2.54 9.30 -7.07
C ILE A 22 -3.39 9.05 -8.32
N ALA A 23 -4.71 8.95 -8.17
CA ALA A 23 -5.64 8.77 -9.28
C ALA A 23 -5.74 10.00 -10.21
N TYR A 24 -5.33 11.19 -9.74
CA TYR A 24 -5.46 12.46 -10.46
C TYR A 24 -4.10 13.10 -10.79
N GLN A 25 -3.00 12.41 -10.53
CA GLN A 25 -1.63 12.90 -10.71
C GLN A 25 -1.06 12.51 -12.08
N ASP A 26 -0.21 13.38 -12.62
CA ASP A 26 0.61 13.06 -13.80
C ASP A 26 1.64 11.96 -13.48
N ASP A 27 2.17 11.29 -14.49
CA ASP A 27 3.06 10.13 -14.34
C ASP A 27 4.28 10.39 -13.43
N GLU A 28 4.89 11.58 -13.47
CA GLU A 28 6.02 11.91 -12.60
C GLU A 28 5.59 12.10 -11.14
N GLN A 29 4.48 12.81 -10.92
CA GLN A 29 3.94 13.03 -9.57
C GLN A 29 3.44 11.73 -8.97
N ALA A 30 2.82 10.86 -9.78
CA ALA A 30 2.37 9.54 -9.38
C ALA A 30 3.55 8.67 -8.90
N LYS A 31 4.69 8.67 -9.61
CA LYS A 31 5.91 7.94 -9.17
C LYS A 31 6.43 8.43 -7.82
N VAL A 32 6.42 9.74 -7.57
CA VAL A 32 6.82 10.30 -6.27
C VAL A 32 5.86 9.84 -5.18
N SER A 33 4.56 9.86 -5.43
CA SER A 33 3.53 9.35 -4.51
C SER A 33 3.66 7.84 -4.27
N GLU A 34 3.96 7.03 -5.29
CA GLU A 34 4.20 5.58 -5.16
C GLU A 34 5.36 5.28 -4.22
N ASN A 35 6.48 5.98 -4.39
CA ASN A 35 7.63 5.87 -3.49
C ASN A 35 7.26 6.30 -2.07
N GLY A 36 6.49 7.38 -1.93
CA GLY A 36 5.96 7.87 -0.66
C GLY A 36 5.05 6.87 0.04
N ILE A 37 4.14 6.22 -0.69
CA ILE A 37 3.24 5.17 -0.19
C ILE A 37 4.05 3.95 0.23
N THR A 38 4.99 3.50 -0.59
CA THR A 38 5.81 2.31 -0.33
C THR A 38 6.65 2.49 0.94
N CYS A 39 7.32 3.63 1.09
CA CYS A 39 8.11 3.95 2.28
C CYS A 39 7.24 3.97 3.56
N ARG A 40 6.05 4.57 3.48
CA ARG A 40 5.12 4.63 4.62
C ARG A 40 4.50 3.27 4.95
N LEU A 41 4.18 2.44 3.95
CA LEU A 41 3.72 1.06 4.17
C LEU A 41 4.78 0.22 4.87
N GLN A 42 6.06 0.38 4.51
CA GLN A 42 7.17 -0.28 5.22
C GLN A 42 7.25 0.18 6.68
N GLN A 43 7.21 1.49 6.92
CA GLN A 43 7.20 2.05 8.27
C GLN A 43 5.99 1.56 9.09
N LEU A 44 4.81 1.49 8.45
CA LEU A 44 3.57 0.99 9.03
C LEU A 44 3.71 -0.48 9.43
N SER A 45 4.28 -1.33 8.56
CA SER A 45 4.57 -2.74 8.88
C SER A 45 5.46 -2.87 10.10
N THR A 46 6.59 -2.16 10.13
CA THR A 46 7.52 -2.18 11.28
C THR A 46 6.84 -1.70 12.57
N ASN A 47 5.97 -0.70 12.49
CA ASN A 47 5.24 -0.22 13.66
C ASN A 47 4.22 -1.24 14.16
N CYS A 48 3.48 -1.90 13.26
CA CYS A 48 2.55 -2.97 13.60
C CYS A 48 3.26 -4.13 14.32
N GLU A 49 4.43 -4.56 13.84
CA GLU A 49 5.25 -5.59 14.49
C GLU A 49 5.69 -5.16 15.90
N LYS A 50 6.20 -3.94 16.05
CA LYS A 50 6.60 -3.38 17.36
C LYS A 50 5.43 -3.33 18.34
N LEU A 51 4.24 -2.95 17.86
CA LEU A 51 3.02 -2.90 18.67
C LEU A 51 2.58 -4.29 19.13
N GLN A 52 2.62 -5.29 18.25
CA GLN A 52 2.32 -6.69 18.62
C GLN A 52 3.30 -7.22 19.69
N ILE A 53 4.59 -6.89 19.57
CA ILE A 53 5.61 -7.25 20.58
C ILE A 53 5.33 -6.54 21.92
N GLN A 54 4.83 -5.30 21.91
CA GLN A 54 4.46 -4.61 23.15
C GLN A 54 3.24 -5.27 23.83
N VAL A 55 2.24 -5.70 23.05
CA VAL A 55 1.05 -6.41 23.58
C VAL A 55 1.41 -7.73 24.24
N SER A 56 2.30 -8.51 23.64
CA SER A 56 2.67 -9.83 24.18
C SER A 56 3.33 -9.72 25.56
N LYS A 57 3.92 -8.57 25.88
CA LYS A 57 4.55 -8.26 27.17
C LYS A 57 3.58 -7.77 28.25
N LEU A 58 2.32 -7.46 27.92
CA LEU A 58 1.35 -6.96 28.90
C LEU A 58 0.75 -8.08 29.75
N PRO A 59 0.41 -7.82 31.04
CA PRO A 59 -0.37 -8.74 31.86
C PRO A 59 -1.74 -9.07 31.23
N ALA A 60 -2.24 -10.29 31.44
CA ALA A 60 -3.47 -10.79 30.79
C ALA A 60 -4.67 -9.84 30.96
N ALA A 61 -4.85 -9.26 32.15
CA ALA A 61 -5.96 -8.35 32.45
C ALA A 61 -5.99 -7.07 31.59
N GLN A 62 -4.83 -6.57 31.15
CA GLN A 62 -4.73 -5.35 30.33
C GLN A 62 -4.62 -5.67 28.82
N ARG A 63 -4.29 -6.92 28.49
CA ARG A 63 -3.96 -7.36 27.13
C ARG A 63 -5.16 -7.30 26.18
N GLN A 64 -6.36 -7.65 26.64
CA GLN A 64 -7.54 -7.83 25.78
C GLN A 64 -7.90 -6.56 25.00
N ASN A 65 -8.05 -5.43 25.70
CA ASN A 65 -8.46 -4.17 25.08
C ASN A 65 -7.39 -3.63 24.12
N VAL A 66 -6.13 -3.71 24.55
CA VAL A 66 -4.99 -3.23 23.76
C VAL A 66 -4.78 -4.09 22.51
N LYS A 67 -4.96 -5.41 22.62
CA LYS A 67 -4.89 -6.33 21.49
C LYS A 67 -5.93 -5.97 20.42
N TYR A 68 -7.18 -5.72 20.82
CA TYR A 68 -8.23 -5.32 19.88
C TYR A 68 -7.84 -4.08 19.05
N ARG A 69 -7.33 -3.03 19.71
CA ARG A 69 -6.88 -1.80 19.04
C ARG A 69 -5.76 -2.07 18.03
N ILE A 70 -4.85 -3.00 18.34
CA ILE A 70 -3.75 -3.35 17.43
C ILE A 70 -4.23 -4.24 16.29
N ASP A 71 -5.15 -5.16 16.56
CA ASP A 71 -5.74 -5.99 15.51
C ASP A 71 -6.48 -5.12 14.48
N GLN A 72 -7.16 -4.04 14.92
CA GLN A 72 -7.74 -3.03 14.02
C GLN A 72 -6.68 -2.37 13.13
N VAL A 73 -5.59 -1.87 13.74
CA VAL A 73 -4.49 -1.22 13.00
C VAL A 73 -3.82 -2.19 12.00
N VAL A 74 -3.66 -3.45 12.37
CA VAL A 74 -3.11 -4.50 11.48
C VAL A 74 -4.07 -4.78 10.32
N TYR A 75 -5.38 -4.79 10.57
CA TYR A 75 -6.38 -4.92 9.53
C TYR A 75 -6.31 -3.74 8.54
N ASP A 76 -6.26 -2.50 9.05
CA ASP A 76 -6.16 -1.30 8.22
C ASP A 76 -4.90 -1.32 7.35
N TYR A 77 -3.76 -1.70 7.92
CA TYR A 77 -2.51 -1.91 7.16
C TYR A 77 -2.70 -2.90 6.00
N LYS A 78 -3.27 -4.08 6.26
CA LYS A 78 -3.51 -5.10 5.23
C LYS A 78 -4.46 -4.59 4.15
N HIS A 79 -5.50 -3.86 4.54
CA HIS A 79 -6.44 -3.26 3.60
C HIS A 79 -5.74 -2.25 2.69
N LEU A 80 -4.92 -1.34 3.25
CA LEU A 80 -4.16 -0.36 2.46
C LEU A 80 -3.14 -1.02 1.54
N GLN A 81 -2.42 -2.04 2.04
CA GLN A 81 -1.47 -2.80 1.24
C GLN A 81 -2.16 -3.50 0.06
N SER A 82 -3.32 -4.11 0.30
CA SER A 82 -4.12 -4.74 -0.75
C SER A 82 -4.58 -3.72 -1.80
N GLY A 83 -5.12 -2.57 -1.37
CA GLY A 83 -5.55 -1.51 -2.28
C GLY A 83 -4.41 -0.94 -3.13
N TYR A 84 -3.23 -0.76 -2.54
CA TYR A 84 -2.04 -0.33 -3.29
C TYR A 84 -1.57 -1.38 -4.31
N ASN A 85 -1.59 -2.66 -3.94
CA ASN A 85 -1.25 -3.73 -4.88
C ASN A 85 -2.22 -3.82 -6.06
N GLN A 86 -3.52 -3.63 -5.82
CA GLN A 86 -4.52 -3.57 -6.89
C GLN A 86 -4.25 -2.40 -7.85
N TYR A 87 -3.89 -1.24 -7.31
CA TYR A 87 -3.48 -0.09 -8.12
C TYR A 87 -2.26 -0.41 -8.99
N LEU A 88 -1.20 -1.00 -8.42
CA LEU A 88 0.00 -1.38 -9.17
C LEU A 88 -0.30 -2.39 -10.28
N GLN A 89 -1.13 -3.40 -10.00
CA GLN A 89 -1.57 -4.38 -10.99
C GLN A 89 -2.32 -3.73 -12.15
N ALA A 90 -3.28 -2.84 -11.84
CA ALA A 90 -4.03 -2.12 -12.88
C ALA A 90 -3.13 -1.24 -13.76
N LYS A 91 -2.11 -0.61 -13.16
CA LYS A 91 -1.08 0.16 -13.89
C LYS A 91 -0.25 -0.74 -14.80
N GLU A 92 0.21 -1.88 -14.29
CA GLU A 92 1.03 -2.83 -15.05
C GLU A 92 0.24 -3.41 -16.24
N THR A 93 -1.02 -3.79 -16.04
CA THR A 93 -1.91 -4.27 -17.11
C THR A 93 -2.03 -3.24 -18.22
N LYS A 94 -2.31 -1.97 -17.90
CA LYS A 94 -2.39 -0.89 -18.91
C LYS A 94 -1.08 -0.72 -19.69
N GLN A 95 0.06 -0.77 -19.00
CA GLN A 95 1.38 -0.66 -19.66
C GLN A 95 1.70 -1.87 -20.54
N ARG A 96 1.20 -3.04 -20.19
CA ARG A 96 1.33 -4.26 -21.00
C ARG A 96 0.50 -4.16 -22.26
N GLU A 97 -0.78 -3.79 -22.13
CA GLU A 97 -1.69 -3.59 -23.26
C GLU A 97 -1.19 -2.52 -24.23
N ALA A 98 -0.61 -1.42 -23.72
CA ALA A 98 -0.01 -0.38 -24.55
C ALA A 98 1.19 -0.89 -25.35
N ARG A 99 2.09 -1.66 -24.71
CA ARG A 99 3.24 -2.27 -25.38
C ARG A 99 2.82 -3.30 -26.43
N GLU A 100 1.90 -4.19 -26.10
CA GLU A 100 1.36 -5.17 -27.05
C GLU A 100 0.74 -4.47 -28.26
N ARG A 101 -0.01 -3.38 -28.05
CA ARG A 101 -0.57 -2.57 -29.14
C ARG A 101 0.52 -1.97 -30.02
N GLU A 102 1.57 -1.40 -29.44
CA GLU A 102 2.70 -0.82 -30.19
C GLU A 102 3.44 -1.89 -30.99
N GLU A 103 3.68 -3.06 -30.40
CA GLU A 103 4.32 -4.20 -31.06
C GLU A 103 3.52 -4.66 -32.28
N LEU A 104 2.20 -4.88 -32.13
CA LEU A 104 1.31 -5.24 -33.24
C LEU A 104 1.28 -4.18 -34.35
N LEU A 105 1.33 -2.89 -33.98
CA LEU A 105 1.34 -1.80 -34.96
C LEU A 105 2.67 -1.68 -35.71
N SER A 106 3.78 -2.05 -35.05
CA SER A 106 5.12 -2.04 -35.62
C SER A 106 5.45 -3.27 -36.48
N GLN A 107 4.61 -4.30 -36.43
CA GLN A 107 4.85 -5.57 -37.11
C GLN A 107 4.38 -5.53 -38.58
N ASP A 108 5.31 -5.73 -39.52
CA ASP A 108 4.98 -5.95 -40.93
C ASP A 108 4.38 -7.35 -41.12
N TYR A 109 3.05 -7.45 -41.22
CA TYR A 109 2.37 -8.70 -41.52
C TYR A 109 2.57 -9.09 -42.99
N LYS A 110 3.39 -10.11 -43.25
CA LYS A 110 3.44 -10.77 -44.56
C LYS A 110 2.36 -11.84 -44.64
N THR A 111 1.67 -11.90 -45.79
CA THR A 111 0.67 -12.94 -46.08
C THR A 111 1.34 -14.31 -46.06
N ASN A 112 0.80 -15.25 -45.28
CA ASN A 112 1.18 -16.66 -45.36
C ASN A 112 0.76 -17.21 -46.72
N ALA A 113 1.73 -17.56 -47.57
CA ALA A 113 1.52 -18.21 -48.86
C ALA A 113 1.33 -19.72 -48.69
#